data_AF-A0A662SBG2-F1
#
_entry.id   AF-A0A662SBG2-F1
#
_cell.length_a   1.000
_cell.length_b   1.000
_cell.length_c   1.000
_cell.angle_alpha   90.00
_cell.angle_beta   90.00
_cell.angle_gamma   90.00
#
_symmetry.space_group_name_H-M   'P 1'
#
loop_
_entity.id
_entity.type
_entity.pdbx_description
1 polymer ?
#
loop_
_entity_poly.entity_id
_entity_poly.type
_entity_poly.pdbx_seq_one_letter_code
_entity_poly.pdbx_strand_id
1 'polypeptide(L)'
;LLSKGRVGPKDRPLIKEMDLDLAALMKNIPSKRKIALSEKGKLLDPLKLAKEILKEDNVIIVGGFPHGDFSKEVRRIIDEEFSLCKEVISASAAICMLFSYLFYALRWST
;
A
#
# COMPACT_ATOMS: atom_id res chain seq x y z
N LEU A 1 -4.41 0.21 -22.12
CA LEU A 1 -5.13 -0.37 -20.96
C LEU A 1 -6.60 -0.05 -21.06
N LEU A 2 -7.02 1.19 -20.78
CA LEU A 2 -8.44 1.58 -20.63
C LEU A 2 -9.33 1.36 -21.87
N SER A 3 -8.78 1.37 -23.10
CA SER A 3 -9.59 1.09 -24.30
C SER A 3 -9.72 -0.39 -24.65
N LYS A 4 -8.84 -1.26 -24.15
CA LYS A 4 -8.75 -2.68 -24.52
C LYS A 4 -8.91 -3.63 -23.33
N GLY A 5 -9.02 -3.09 -22.12
CA GLY A 5 -8.97 -3.82 -20.85
C GLY A 5 -7.63 -4.51 -20.55
N ARG A 6 -6.57 -4.32 -21.36
CA ARG A 6 -5.25 -4.94 -21.13
C ARG A 6 -4.09 -4.26 -21.85
N VAL A 7 -2.88 -4.67 -21.49
CA VAL A 7 -1.60 -4.38 -22.16
C VAL A 7 -0.85 -5.70 -22.34
N GLY A 8 -0.38 -6.00 -23.56
CA GLY A 8 0.30 -7.25 -23.92
C GLY A 8 -0.58 -8.28 -24.66
N PRO A 9 -0.04 -9.50 -24.90
CA PRO A 9 -0.75 -10.61 -25.54
C PRO A 9 -2.06 -11.00 -24.82
N LYS A 10 -3.01 -11.61 -25.54
CA LYS A 10 -4.34 -11.98 -24.99
C LYS A 10 -4.24 -13.10 -23.94
N ASP A 11 -3.40 -14.08 -24.21
CA ASP A 11 -3.10 -15.25 -23.40
C ASP A 11 -2.24 -14.91 -22.16
N ARG A 12 -1.41 -13.87 -22.28
CA ARG A 12 -0.49 -13.45 -21.20
C ARG A 12 -0.42 -11.92 -21.06
N PRO A 13 -1.50 -11.27 -20.57
CA PRO A 13 -1.49 -9.83 -20.35
C PRO A 13 -0.51 -9.46 -19.23
N LEU A 14 0.24 -8.38 -19.42
CA LEU A 14 1.13 -7.82 -18.39
C LEU A 14 0.35 -6.94 -17.40
N ILE A 15 -0.62 -6.20 -17.92
CA ILE A 15 -1.58 -5.41 -17.15
C ILE A 15 -2.96 -5.73 -17.68
N LYS A 16 -3.91 -5.99 -16.80
CA LYS A 16 -5.31 -6.20 -17.14
C LYS A 16 -6.20 -5.35 -16.24
N GLU A 17 -7.27 -4.84 -16.82
CA GLU A 17 -8.38 -4.29 -16.07
C GLU A 17 -9.15 -5.43 -15.40
N MET A 18 -9.59 -5.21 -14.17
CA MET A 18 -10.37 -6.18 -13.41
C MET A 18 -11.74 -5.58 -13.12
N ASP A 19 -12.78 -6.35 -13.40
CA ASP A 19 -14.16 -5.99 -13.07
C ASP A 19 -14.44 -6.31 -11.59
N LEU A 20 -13.72 -5.63 -10.70
CA LEU A 20 -13.83 -5.75 -9.24
C LEU A 20 -13.67 -4.35 -8.62
N ASP A 21 -14.46 -4.07 -7.61
CA ASP A 21 -14.19 -2.93 -6.73
C ASP A 21 -13.02 -3.23 -5.76
N LEU A 22 -12.53 -2.19 -5.11
CA LEU A 22 -11.40 -2.32 -4.18
C LEU A 22 -11.72 -3.25 -3.00
N ALA A 23 -12.94 -3.23 -2.48
CA ALA A 23 -13.32 -4.05 -1.33
C ALA A 23 -13.36 -5.54 -1.69
N ALA A 24 -13.87 -5.89 -2.87
CA ALA A 24 -13.85 -7.23 -3.42
C ALA A 24 -12.41 -7.70 -3.70
N LEU A 25 -11.57 -6.83 -4.26
CA LEU A 25 -10.15 -7.13 -4.48
C LEU A 25 -9.44 -7.45 -3.14
N MET A 26 -9.65 -6.62 -2.12
CA MET A 26 -9.03 -6.80 -0.79
C MET A 26 -9.51 -8.05 -0.04
N LYS A 27 -10.65 -8.65 -0.42
CA LYS A 27 -11.08 -9.95 0.12
C LYS A 27 -10.34 -11.14 -0.54
N ASN A 28 -9.85 -10.95 -1.76
CA ASN A 28 -9.22 -12.02 -2.54
C ASN A 28 -7.69 -12.06 -2.37
N ILE A 29 -7.09 -11.01 -1.80
CA ILE A 29 -5.65 -11.00 -1.50
C ILE A 29 -5.44 -11.58 -0.10
N PRO A 30 -4.72 -12.71 0.04
CA PRO A 30 -4.36 -13.22 1.37
C PRO A 30 -3.43 -12.21 2.04
N SER A 31 -3.83 -11.70 3.20
CA SER A 31 -3.06 -10.73 3.97
C SER A 31 -3.41 -10.82 5.45
N LYS A 32 -2.42 -10.74 6.32
CA LYS A 32 -2.60 -10.63 7.76
C LYS A 32 -3.21 -9.27 8.14
N ARG A 33 -2.77 -8.20 7.47
CA ARG A 33 -3.23 -6.82 7.70
C ARG A 33 -3.28 -6.02 6.40
N LYS A 34 -4.20 -5.07 6.36
CA LYS A 34 -4.34 -4.02 5.35
C LYS A 34 -3.97 -2.69 6.00
N ILE A 35 -2.76 -2.24 5.70
CA ILE A 35 -2.12 -1.09 6.33
C ILE A 35 -2.19 0.08 5.36
N ALA A 36 -2.71 1.22 5.78
CA ALA A 36 -2.68 2.43 4.96
C ALA A 36 -1.62 3.42 5.43
N LEU A 37 -0.94 4.04 4.46
CA LEU A 37 -0.04 5.17 4.70
C LEU A 37 -0.85 6.47 4.66
N SER A 38 -0.82 7.22 5.75
CA SER A 38 -1.66 8.39 5.99
C SER A 38 -0.94 9.33 6.96
N GLU A 39 -0.93 10.63 6.67
CA GLU A 39 -0.38 11.65 7.59
C GLU A 39 -1.10 11.66 8.95
N LYS A 40 -2.37 11.21 8.97
CA LYS A 40 -3.22 11.11 10.17
C LYS A 40 -3.02 9.79 10.92
N GLY A 41 -2.23 8.88 10.35
CA GLY A 41 -1.91 7.60 10.95
C GLY A 41 -0.96 7.76 12.13
N LYS A 42 -0.79 6.67 12.88
CA LYS A 42 0.12 6.65 14.01
C LYS A 42 1.57 6.80 13.53
N LEU A 43 2.30 7.78 14.05
CA LEU A 43 3.73 7.92 13.82
C LEU A 43 4.47 6.84 14.63
N LEU A 44 5.25 6.00 13.94
CA LEU A 44 6.02 4.91 14.54
C LEU A 44 7.49 5.00 14.17
N ASP A 45 8.35 4.30 14.92
CA ASP A 45 9.71 3.99 14.47
C ASP A 45 9.63 3.25 13.13
N PRO A 46 10.18 3.82 12.04
CA PRO A 46 10.00 3.24 10.73
C PRO A 46 10.71 1.89 10.54
N LEU A 47 11.82 1.64 11.23
CA LEU A 47 12.50 0.34 11.18
C LEU A 47 11.72 -0.71 11.97
N LYS A 48 11.08 -0.33 13.08
CA LYS A 48 10.17 -1.22 13.80
C LYS A 48 8.98 -1.60 12.94
N LEU A 49 8.33 -0.62 12.30
CA LEU A 49 7.21 -0.87 11.40
C LEU A 49 7.62 -1.78 10.24
N ALA A 50 8.77 -1.50 9.60
CA ALA A 50 9.29 -2.33 8.52
C ALA A 50 9.52 -3.79 8.96
N LYS A 51 10.12 -4.03 10.13
CA LYS A 51 10.27 -5.38 10.69
C LYS A 51 8.94 -6.08 10.91
N GLU A 52 7.91 -5.36 11.37
CA GLU A 52 6.58 -5.94 11.56
C GLU A 52 5.88 -6.25 10.23
N ILE A 53 6.05 -5.40 9.20
CA ILE A 53 5.53 -5.64 7.85
C ILE A 53 6.18 -6.87 7.21
N LEU A 54 7.48 -7.11 7.43
CA LEU A 54 8.23 -8.20 6.82
C LEU A 54 7.95 -9.59 7.43
N LYS A 55 7.30 -9.66 8.61
CA LYS A 55 7.04 -10.94 9.31
C LYS A 55 5.90 -11.76 8.70
N GLU A 56 5.00 -11.10 7.99
CA GLU A 56 3.73 -11.67 7.53
C GLU A 56 3.41 -11.08 6.16
N ASP A 57 2.53 -11.73 5.40
CA ASP A 57 1.99 -11.13 4.19
C ASP A 57 1.05 -9.98 4.55
N ASN A 58 1.37 -8.75 4.13
CA ASN A 58 0.58 -7.56 4.40
C ASN A 58 0.24 -6.84 3.09
N VAL A 59 -0.91 -6.17 3.06
CA VAL A 59 -1.25 -5.24 1.99
C VAL A 59 -0.97 -3.83 2.45
N ILE A 60 -0.23 -3.07 1.63
CA ILE A 60 0.02 -1.65 1.86
C ILE A 60 -0.84 -0.82 0.90
N ILE A 61 -1.61 0.10 1.46
CA ILE A 61 -2.52 0.99 0.74
C ILE A 61 -1.94 2.40 0.76
N VAL A 62 -1.75 2.99 -0.41
CA VAL A 62 -1.23 4.35 -0.58
C VAL A 62 -2.20 5.13 -1.44
N GLY A 63 -2.59 6.33 -1.00
CA GLY A 63 -3.44 7.23 -1.77
C GLY A 63 -2.71 7.73 -3.02
N GLY A 64 -3.17 7.35 -4.21
CA GLY A 64 -2.62 7.78 -5.50
C GLY A 64 -3.21 9.08 -6.02
N PHE A 65 -3.60 10.00 -5.14
CA PHE A 65 -4.28 11.26 -5.45
C PHE A 65 -3.55 12.45 -4.82
N PRO A 66 -3.64 13.66 -5.40
CA PRO A 66 -2.83 14.80 -4.97
C PRO A 66 -3.25 15.38 -3.62
N HIS A 67 -4.55 15.37 -3.30
CA HIS A 67 -5.10 15.94 -2.08
C HIS A 67 -6.34 15.18 -1.62
N GLY A 68 -6.67 15.30 -0.33
CA GLY A 68 -7.85 14.71 0.29
C GLY A 68 -7.50 13.55 1.21
N ASP A 69 -8.55 12.89 1.69
CA ASP A 69 -8.46 11.74 2.60
C ASP A 69 -9.02 10.49 1.93
N PHE A 70 -8.64 9.31 2.45
CA PHE A 70 -9.36 8.09 2.12
C PHE A 70 -10.85 8.24 2.41
N SER A 71 -11.69 7.82 1.44
CA SER A 71 -13.13 7.83 1.59
C SER A 71 -13.59 6.92 2.72
N LYS A 72 -14.84 7.07 3.17
CA LYS A 72 -15.40 6.22 4.23
C LYS A 72 -15.42 4.75 3.82
N GLU A 73 -15.64 4.46 2.54
CA GLU A 73 -15.61 3.10 1.99
C GLU A 73 -14.22 2.50 2.08
N VAL A 74 -13.18 3.27 1.74
CA VAL A 74 -11.78 2.82 1.83
C VAL A 74 -11.34 2.67 3.28
N ARG A 75 -11.77 3.54 4.19
CA ARG A 75 -11.43 3.40 5.62
C ARG A 75 -11.99 2.13 6.25
N ARG A 76 -13.11 1.59 5.74
CA ARG A 76 -13.69 0.32 6.23
C ARG A 76 -12.89 -0.93 5.86
N ILE A 77 -11.99 -0.84 4.87
CA ILE A 77 -11.13 -1.97 4.48
C ILE A 77 -9.75 -1.92 5.15
N ILE A 78 -9.41 -0.80 5.80
CA ILE A 78 -8.11 -0.58 6.43
C ILE A 78 -8.18 -1.10 7.86
N ASP A 79 -7.19 -1.91 8.24
CA ASP A 79 -7.06 -2.41 9.61
C ASP A 79 -6.26 -1.41 10.48
N GLU A 80 -5.22 -0.81 9.91
CA GLU A 80 -4.31 0.11 10.60
C GLU A 80 -3.86 1.26 9.68
N GLU A 81 -3.73 2.47 10.23
CA GLU A 81 -3.18 3.65 9.54
C GLU A 81 -1.87 4.10 10.20
N PHE A 82 -0.81 4.25 9.40
CA PHE A 82 0.49 4.74 9.87
C PHE A 82 0.96 5.96 9.10
N SER A 83 1.62 6.87 9.81
CA SER A 83 2.39 7.94 9.19
C SER A 83 3.88 7.60 9.21
N LEU A 84 4.55 7.86 8.08
CA LEU A 84 5.99 7.64 7.95
C LEU A 84 6.82 8.84 8.42
N CYS A 85 6.23 10.04 8.43
CA CYS A 85 6.88 11.28 8.84
C CYS A 85 5.84 12.28 9.39
N LYS A 86 6.29 13.47 9.82
CA LYS A 86 5.37 14.50 10.34
C LYS A 86 4.79 15.38 9.23
N GLU A 87 5.46 15.38 8.08
CA GLU A 87 5.16 16.21 6.93
C GLU A 87 4.24 15.48 5.94
N VAL A 88 3.47 16.27 5.18
CA VAL A 88 2.71 15.76 4.04
C VAL A 88 3.68 15.47 2.91
N ILE A 89 3.65 14.25 2.40
CA ILE A 89 4.53 13.78 1.33
C ILE A 89 3.71 13.22 0.17
N SER A 90 4.31 13.23 -1.02
CA SER A 90 3.68 12.59 -2.18
C SER A 90 3.60 11.07 -2.00
N ALA A 91 2.66 10.45 -2.74
CA ALA A 91 2.54 8.99 -2.79
C ALA A 91 3.88 8.32 -3.18
N SER A 92 4.60 8.89 -4.14
CA SER A 92 5.91 8.39 -4.56
C SER A 92 6.96 8.49 -3.46
N ALA A 93 7.01 9.61 -2.73
CA ALA A 93 7.92 9.77 -1.59
C ALA A 93 7.59 8.77 -0.47
N ALA A 94 6.31 8.55 -0.18
CA ALA A 94 5.87 7.55 0.80
C ALA A 94 6.31 6.14 0.40
N ILE A 95 6.14 5.76 -0.87
CA ILE A 95 6.58 4.46 -1.39
C ILE A 95 8.11 4.33 -1.32
N CYS A 96 8.87 5.32 -1.79
CA CYS A 96 10.33 5.30 -1.76
C CYS A 96 10.87 5.18 -0.33
N MET A 97 10.27 5.92 0.60
CA MET A 97 10.64 5.90 2.00
C MET A 97 10.31 4.56 2.66
N LEU A 98 9.10 4.02 2.45
CA LEU A 98 8.74 2.68 2.92
C LEU A 98 9.68 1.61 2.36
N PHE A 99 9.94 1.62 1.06
CA PHE A 99 10.85 0.66 0.44
C PHE A 99 12.27 0.77 0.99
N SER A 100 12.74 1.98 1.29
CA SER A 100 14.02 2.19 1.96
C SER A 100 14.02 1.53 3.34
N TYR A 101 12.98 1.73 4.14
CA TYR A 101 12.86 1.10 5.46
C TYR A 101 12.79 -0.43 5.39
N LEU A 102 12.01 -0.98 4.45
CA LEU A 102 11.94 -2.42 4.22
C LEU A 102 13.31 -2.97 3.80
N PHE A 103 14.01 -2.27 2.90
CA PHE A 103 15.36 -2.65 2.48
C PHE A 103 16.34 -2.65 3.65
N TYR A 104 16.36 -1.58 4.47
CA TYR A 104 17.22 -1.51 5.64
C TYR A 104 16.88 -2.59 6.68
N ALA A 105 15.59 -2.83 6.90
CA ALA A 105 15.14 -3.88 7.80
C ALA A 105 15.58 -5.27 7.31
N LEU A 106 15.43 -5.58 6.02
CA LEU A 106 15.88 -6.84 5.43
C LEU A 106 17.40 -7.03 5.49
N ARG A 107 18.17 -5.95 5.27
CA ARG A 107 19.61 -6.05 5.05
C ARG A 107 20.47 -5.89 6.31
N TRP A 108 20.02 -5.10 7.29
CA TRP A 108 20.83 -4.72 8.46
C TRP A 108 20.14 -4.95 9.82
N SER A 109 19.05 -5.72 9.87
CA SER A 109 18.40 -6.04 11.16
C SER A 109 18.87 -7.34 11.83
N THR A 110 20.05 -7.83 11.45
CA THR A 110 20.80 -8.88 12.18
C THR A 110 21.45 -8.33 13.44
#